data_AF-A0A1J4WNR4-F1
#
_entry.id   AF-A0A1J4WNR4-F1
#
_cell.length_a   1.000
_cell.length_b   1.000
_cell.length_c   1.000
_cell.angle_alpha   90.00
_cell.angle_beta   90.00
_cell.angle_gamma   90.00
#
_symmetry.space_group_name_H-M   'P 1'
#
loop_
_entity.id
_entity.type
_entity.pdbx_description
1 polymer ?
#
loop_
_entity_poly.entity_id
_entity_poly.type
_entity_poly.pdbx_seq_one_letter_code
_entity_poly.pdbx_strand_id
1 'polypeptide(L)'
;MILLDKSFYTIKKEKQKGRGIFAKKEIPNGTIVADYLGRLIKVEEEEDYEKRFGHYVMFYNDRASIVPQDIKAVGAHLINHSCMPNCGVLLLQKHIIYVSLRKIFPGEELTIDYEIEQLPKGNFQYPCFCKNLFCRGTMNVSQEKEEKWYRFSHKGSKVNFNSLEVAFGQALEPLKKYPKFMKDSFGYPVFASLIKEPIIVSDSRLPSIKVLREKIKNTGRCLYFPKIDYCLFGIADNTLISTPMSYLKKFI
;
A
#
# COMPACT_ATOMS: atom_id res chain seq x y z
N MET A 1 2.91 -8.27 11.94
CA MET A 1 4.38 -8.37 12.11
C MET A 1 5.11 -7.65 10.98
N ILE A 2 6.20 -6.94 11.27
CA ILE A 2 7.10 -6.40 10.24
C ILE A 2 8.16 -7.45 9.92
N LEU A 3 8.31 -7.79 8.63
CA LEU A 3 9.19 -8.85 8.14
C LEU A 3 10.56 -8.32 7.72
N LEU A 4 10.70 -7.01 7.55
CA LEU A 4 11.99 -6.36 7.36
C LEU A 4 12.85 -6.48 8.63
N ASP A 5 14.15 -6.64 8.44
CA ASP A 5 15.11 -6.51 9.54
C ASP A 5 15.03 -5.10 10.16
N LYS A 6 15.25 -5.00 11.48
CA LYS A 6 15.15 -3.71 12.21
C LYS A 6 16.13 -2.65 11.70
N SER A 7 17.21 -3.03 11.00
CA SER A 7 18.11 -2.06 10.37
C SER A 7 17.51 -1.35 9.15
N PHE A 8 16.42 -1.87 8.58
CA PHE A 8 15.76 -1.31 7.40
C PHE A 8 14.67 -0.29 7.71
N TYR A 9 14.20 -0.20 8.95
CA TYR A 9 13.11 0.71 9.27
C TYR A 9 13.27 1.43 10.62
N THR A 10 12.60 2.56 10.75
CA THR A 10 12.42 3.29 12.00
C THR A 10 10.96 3.67 12.16
N ILE A 11 10.53 3.92 13.39
CA ILE A 11 9.19 4.38 13.70
C ILE A 11 9.26 5.86 14.03
N LYS A 12 8.42 6.66 13.39
CA LYS A 12 8.30 8.09 13.69
C LYS A 12 6.87 8.42 14.09
N LYS A 13 6.71 9.45 14.92
CA LYS A 13 5.41 10.07 15.17
C LYS A 13 5.08 10.99 14.00
N GLU A 14 3.87 10.86 13.48
CA GLU A 14 3.31 11.70 12.42
C GLU A 14 2.13 12.49 13.00
N LYS A 15 2.14 13.81 12.82
CA LYS A 15 1.22 14.73 13.51
C LYS A 15 -0.26 14.38 13.33
N GLN A 16 -0.66 13.90 12.15
CA GLN A 16 -2.07 13.63 11.80
C GLN A 16 -2.35 12.15 11.52
N LYS A 17 -1.33 11.29 11.54
CA LYS A 17 -1.42 9.85 11.23
C LYS A 17 -1.00 8.96 12.40
N GLY A 18 -0.62 9.54 13.54
CA GLY A 18 -0.19 8.78 14.72
C GLY A 18 1.27 8.32 14.60
N ARG A 19 1.51 7.05 14.29
CA ARG A 19 2.86 6.49 14.09
C ARG A 19 2.97 5.93 12.69
N GLY A 20 4.16 6.02 12.10
CA GLY A 20 4.45 5.49 10.77
C GLY A 20 5.77 4.73 10.74
N ILE A 21 5.89 3.81 9.79
CA ILE A 21 7.14 3.07 9.52
C ILE A 21 7.86 3.72 8.36
N PHE A 22 9.12 4.06 8.56
CA PHE A 22 9.96 4.75 7.58
C PHE A 22 11.18 3.93 7.23
N ALA A 23 11.52 3.87 5.95
CA ALA A 23 12.70 3.20 5.46
C ALA A 23 13.99 3.88 5.96
N LYS A 24 14.93 3.10 6.50
CA LYS A 24 16.30 3.52 6.84
C LYS A 24 17.30 3.18 5.75
N LYS A 25 16.98 2.19 4.92
CA LYS A 25 17.80 1.68 3.83
C LYS A 25 16.94 1.56 2.58
N GLU A 26 17.60 1.42 1.44
CA GLU A 26 16.89 1.09 0.21
C GLU A 26 16.21 -0.28 0.34
N ILE A 27 14.93 -0.34 -0.02
CA ILE A 27 14.14 -1.58 -0.07
C ILE A 27 13.84 -1.84 -1.54
N PRO A 28 14.33 -2.93 -2.14
CA PRO A 28 14.02 -3.26 -3.53
C PRO A 28 12.52 -3.40 -3.78
N ASN A 29 12.06 -3.10 -5.01
CA ASN A 29 10.73 -3.51 -5.51
C ASN A 29 10.47 -4.98 -5.20
N GLY A 30 9.25 -5.43 -4.93
CA GLY A 30 8.90 -6.82 -4.71
C GLY A 30 9.33 -7.41 -3.38
N THR A 31 9.98 -6.64 -2.50
CA THR A 31 10.36 -7.10 -1.17
C THR A 31 9.13 -7.30 -0.30
N ILE A 32 9.04 -8.44 0.39
CA ILE A 32 7.99 -8.66 1.38
C ILE A 32 8.29 -7.82 2.62
N VAL A 33 7.35 -6.95 2.98
CA VAL A 33 7.52 -5.91 4.00
C VAL A 33 6.94 -6.34 5.34
N ALA A 34 5.73 -6.88 5.33
CA ALA A 34 4.98 -7.17 6.54
C ALA A 34 3.93 -8.26 6.29
N ASP A 35 3.46 -8.83 7.39
CA ASP A 35 2.29 -9.71 7.46
C ASP A 35 1.31 -9.10 8.46
N TYR A 36 0.06 -8.89 8.05
CA TYR A 36 -0.96 -8.33 8.92
C TYR A 36 -1.49 -9.39 9.89
N LEU A 37 -0.69 -9.65 10.93
CA LEU A 37 -1.02 -10.58 12.01
C LEU A 37 -1.74 -9.87 13.15
N GLY A 38 -2.60 -10.63 13.82
CA GLY A 38 -3.41 -10.15 14.93
C GLY A 38 -4.49 -11.15 15.30
N ARG A 39 -5.39 -10.71 16.18
CA ARG A 39 -6.54 -11.48 16.63
C ARG A 39 -7.63 -11.47 15.56
N LEU A 40 -8.24 -12.63 15.31
CA LEU A 40 -9.47 -12.68 14.52
C LEU A 40 -10.66 -12.18 15.34
N ILE A 41 -11.37 -11.20 14.79
CA ILE A 41 -12.68 -10.73 15.25
C ILE A 41 -13.71 -11.03 14.18
N LYS A 42 -14.98 -11.05 14.56
CA LYS A 42 -16.05 -11.11 13.57
C LYS A 42 -16.22 -9.76 12.88
N VAL A 43 -16.71 -9.75 11.65
CA VAL A 43 -17.00 -8.50 10.90
C VAL A 43 -17.98 -7.60 11.67
N GLU A 44 -18.95 -8.18 12.39
CA GLU A 44 -19.90 -7.44 13.23
C GLU A 44 -19.24 -6.66 14.40
N GLU A 45 -18.00 -6.99 14.78
CA GLU A 45 -17.26 -6.35 15.86
C GLU A 45 -16.35 -5.20 15.38
N GLU A 46 -16.21 -5.00 14.06
CA GLU A 46 -15.28 -4.02 13.48
C GLU A 46 -15.62 -2.59 13.91
N GLU A 47 -16.88 -2.20 13.81
CA GLU A 47 -17.32 -0.84 14.11
C GLU A 47 -17.06 -0.47 15.58
N ASP A 48 -17.32 -1.39 16.52
CA ASP A 48 -17.02 -1.18 17.95
C ASP A 48 -15.51 -1.06 18.18
N TYR A 49 -14.73 -1.94 17.54
CA TYR A 49 -13.29 -1.91 17.64
C TYR A 49 -12.70 -0.59 17.11
N GLU A 50 -13.13 -0.15 15.93
CA GLU A 50 -12.65 1.10 15.31
C GLU A 50 -13.03 2.33 16.14
N LYS A 51 -14.24 2.38 16.72
CA LYS A 51 -14.64 3.46 17.62
C LYS A 51 -13.74 3.55 18.84
N ARG A 52 -13.31 2.40 19.37
CA ARG A 52 -12.52 2.33 20.60
C ARG A 52 -11.02 2.54 20.39
N PHE A 53 -10.49 2.04 19.27
CA PHE A 53 -9.04 1.97 19.05
C PHE A 53 -8.57 2.71 17.80
N GLY A 54 -9.47 3.12 16.91
CA GLY A 54 -9.16 3.68 15.59
C GLY A 54 -9.02 2.64 14.48
N HIS A 55 -8.66 3.10 13.28
CA HIS A 55 -8.60 2.30 12.05
C HIS A 55 -7.41 1.34 12.00
N TYR A 56 -7.52 0.24 12.75
CA TYR A 56 -6.57 -0.89 12.73
C TYR A 56 -7.26 -2.22 12.39
N VAL A 57 -8.45 -2.17 11.81
CA VAL A 57 -9.13 -3.35 11.30
C VAL A 57 -8.60 -3.65 9.90
N MET A 58 -8.25 -4.92 9.67
CA MET A 58 -7.94 -5.43 8.34
C MET A 58 -8.96 -6.50 7.97
N PHE A 59 -9.74 -6.23 6.93
CA PHE A 59 -10.69 -7.20 6.39
C PHE A 59 -9.96 -8.48 5.97
N TYR A 60 -10.45 -9.62 6.44
CA TYR A 60 -9.83 -10.92 6.18
C TYR A 60 -10.70 -11.79 5.27
N ASN A 61 -11.98 -11.94 5.60
CA ASN A 61 -13.00 -12.57 4.76
C ASN A 61 -14.40 -12.15 5.24
N ASP A 62 -15.45 -12.59 4.55
CA ASP A 62 -16.86 -12.26 4.88
C ASP A 62 -17.31 -12.59 6.32
N ARG A 63 -16.51 -13.34 7.09
CA ARG A 63 -16.82 -13.73 8.47
C ARG A 63 -15.90 -13.10 9.49
N ALA A 64 -14.71 -12.65 9.09
CA ALA A 64 -13.67 -12.26 10.02
C ALA A 64 -12.81 -11.10 9.52
N SER A 65 -12.27 -10.38 10.51
CA SER A 65 -11.24 -9.37 10.34
C SER A 65 -10.10 -9.60 11.32
N ILE A 66 -8.92 -9.07 10.97
CA ILE A 66 -7.74 -9.14 11.82
C ILE A 66 -7.54 -7.78 12.49
N VAL A 67 -7.35 -7.80 13.81
CA VAL A 67 -6.98 -6.60 14.60
C VAL A 67 -5.67 -6.83 15.36
N PRO A 68 -4.81 -5.82 15.53
CA PRO A 68 -3.57 -5.99 16.27
C PRO A 68 -3.83 -6.43 17.71
N GLN A 69 -3.01 -7.34 18.22
CA GLN A 69 -3.12 -7.82 19.59
C GLN A 69 -2.76 -6.74 20.61
N ASP A 70 -1.80 -5.89 20.28
CA ASP A 70 -1.47 -4.67 21.02
C ASP A 70 -1.22 -3.52 20.03
N ILE A 71 -2.07 -2.49 20.09
CA ILE A 71 -1.93 -1.29 19.26
C ILE A 71 -0.61 -0.54 19.52
N LYS A 72 -0.01 -0.68 20.71
CA LYS A 72 1.26 -0.03 21.09
C LYS A 72 2.47 -0.77 20.53
N ALA A 73 2.37 -2.08 20.31
CA ALA A 73 3.43 -2.88 19.73
C ALA A 73 3.78 -2.45 18.29
N VAL A 74 4.96 -2.86 17.83
CA VAL A 74 5.41 -2.65 16.45
C VAL A 74 4.80 -3.72 15.56
N GLY A 75 4.02 -3.33 14.56
CA GLY A 75 3.35 -4.25 13.66
C GLY A 75 2.96 -3.62 12.34
N ALA A 76 2.36 -4.43 11.47
CA ALA A 76 1.91 -4.02 10.14
C ALA A 76 0.83 -2.92 10.20
N HIS A 77 0.09 -2.86 11.31
CA HIS A 77 -0.90 -1.83 11.63
C HIS A 77 -0.32 -0.41 11.75
N LEU A 78 1.01 -0.26 11.76
CA LEU A 78 1.69 1.05 11.73
C LEU A 78 2.03 1.53 10.31
N ILE A 79 1.74 0.74 9.27
CA ILE A 79 1.92 1.12 7.87
C ILE A 79 0.70 1.93 7.45
N ASN A 80 0.90 3.23 7.22
CA ASN A 80 -0.17 4.18 7.01
C ASN A 80 -0.76 4.16 5.60
N HIS A 81 -1.88 4.86 5.46
CA HIS A 81 -2.50 5.13 4.17
C HIS A 81 -1.69 6.12 3.31
N SER A 82 -1.65 5.86 2.00
CA SER A 82 -1.33 6.85 0.97
C SER A 82 -2.19 6.64 -0.29
N CYS A 83 -2.63 7.75 -0.91
CA CYS A 83 -3.26 7.70 -2.24
C CYS A 83 -2.26 7.41 -3.37
N MET A 84 -0.96 7.58 -3.09
CA MET A 84 0.15 7.17 -3.95
C MET A 84 1.04 6.20 -3.16
N PRO A 85 0.57 4.96 -2.90
CA PRO A 85 1.28 4.04 -2.02
C PRO A 85 2.55 3.49 -2.67
N ASN A 86 3.50 3.06 -1.83
CA ASN A 86 4.72 2.38 -2.27
C ASN A 86 4.75 0.89 -1.88
N CYS A 87 3.76 0.43 -1.11
CA CYS A 87 3.47 -0.96 -0.84
C CYS A 87 2.07 -1.33 -1.37
N GLY A 88 1.90 -2.60 -1.71
CA GLY A 88 0.61 -3.20 -2.05
C GLY A 88 0.32 -4.40 -1.15
N VAL A 89 -0.89 -4.94 -1.27
CA VAL A 89 -1.37 -6.06 -0.48
C VAL A 89 -1.47 -7.30 -1.36
N LEU A 90 -1.12 -8.46 -0.83
CA LEU A 90 -1.30 -9.72 -1.53
C LEU A 90 -1.61 -10.85 -0.56
N LEU A 91 -2.31 -11.85 -1.07
CA LEU A 91 -2.74 -13.00 -0.29
C LEU A 91 -1.75 -14.14 -0.47
N LEU A 92 -1.20 -14.64 0.63
CA LEU A 92 -0.26 -15.78 0.63
C LEU A 92 -0.65 -16.76 1.74
N GLN A 93 -1.02 -17.99 1.39
CA GLN A 93 -1.33 -19.05 2.36
C GLN A 93 -2.33 -18.61 3.46
N LYS A 94 -3.35 -17.84 3.07
CA LYS A 94 -4.33 -17.22 4.00
C LYS A 94 -3.76 -16.12 4.90
N HIS A 95 -2.70 -15.45 4.48
CA HIS A 95 -2.17 -14.25 5.13
C HIS A 95 -2.30 -13.04 4.22
N ILE A 96 -2.41 -11.87 4.84
CA ILE A 96 -2.43 -10.56 4.19
C ILE A 96 -1.03 -9.98 4.27
N ILE A 97 -0.28 -10.12 3.17
CA ILE A 97 1.13 -9.76 3.10
C ILE A 97 1.28 -8.43 2.38
N TYR A 98 2.13 -7.56 2.92
CA TYR A 98 2.47 -6.31 2.28
C TYR A 98 3.77 -6.47 1.50
N VAL A 99 3.80 -5.97 0.27
CA VAL A 99 4.95 -6.03 -0.63
C VAL A 99 5.30 -4.65 -1.15
N SER A 100 6.58 -4.33 -1.36
CA SER A 100 6.96 -3.09 -2.04
C SER A 100 6.58 -3.15 -3.53
N LEU A 101 5.98 -2.08 -4.06
CA LEU A 101 5.55 -1.97 -5.46
C LEU A 101 6.64 -1.43 -6.38
N ARG A 102 7.64 -0.78 -5.78
CA ARG A 102 8.82 -0.21 -6.43
C ARG A 102 9.99 -0.22 -5.45
N LYS A 103 11.18 0.15 -5.92
CA LYS A 103 12.29 0.51 -5.04
C LYS A 103 11.89 1.65 -4.10
N ILE A 104 12.07 1.47 -2.79
CA ILE A 104 11.79 2.46 -1.73
C ILE A 104 13.11 2.97 -1.16
N PHE A 105 13.23 4.28 -1.03
CA PHE A 105 14.43 4.97 -0.60
C PHE A 105 14.42 5.30 0.90
N PRO A 106 15.61 5.46 1.52
CA PRO A 106 15.70 5.95 2.89
C PRO A 106 14.94 7.27 3.08
N GLY A 107 14.22 7.37 4.19
CA GLY A 107 13.40 8.53 4.54
C GLY A 107 11.94 8.43 4.08
N GLU A 108 11.60 7.55 3.14
CA GLU A 108 10.21 7.34 2.72
C GLU A 108 9.42 6.57 3.76
N GLU A 109 8.15 6.94 3.94
CA GLU A 109 7.18 6.18 4.73
C GLU A 109 6.69 4.97 3.92
N LEU A 110 6.62 3.80 4.55
CA LEU A 110 5.97 2.62 3.98
C LEU A 110 4.46 2.82 4.08
N THR A 111 3.78 2.75 2.94
CA THR A 111 2.36 3.07 2.85
C THR A 111 1.62 2.15 1.89
N ILE A 112 0.36 1.86 2.20
CA ILE A 112 -0.58 1.13 1.34
C ILE A 112 -1.80 2.01 1.02
N ASP A 113 -2.55 1.69 -0.02
CA ASP A 113 -3.93 2.20 -0.12
C ASP A 113 -4.80 1.39 0.84
N TYR A 114 -5.56 2.05 1.70
CA TYR A 114 -6.39 1.37 2.70
C TYR A 114 -7.67 0.82 2.09
N GLU A 115 -8.09 1.40 0.98
CA GLU A 115 -9.26 0.95 0.23
C GLU A 115 -10.53 0.86 1.09
N ILE A 116 -10.72 1.82 2.01
CA ILE A 116 -11.88 1.83 2.91
C ILE A 116 -13.17 1.97 2.11
N GLU A 117 -14.12 1.06 2.34
CA GLU A 117 -15.41 1.06 1.66
C GLU A 117 -16.18 2.36 1.91
N GLN A 118 -17.01 2.76 0.94
CA GLN A 118 -17.92 3.88 1.14
C GLN A 118 -19.14 3.42 1.93
N LEU A 119 -19.47 4.17 2.99
CA LEU A 119 -20.74 3.94 3.66
C LEU A 119 -21.91 4.31 2.72
N PRO A 120 -23.06 3.62 2.80
CA PRO A 120 -24.20 3.78 1.89
C PRO A 120 -24.77 5.21 1.75
N LYS A 121 -24.41 6.13 2.64
CA LYS A 121 -24.87 7.53 2.63
C LYS A 121 -23.88 8.51 1.97
N GLY A 122 -22.81 8.03 1.32
CA GLY A 122 -21.86 8.87 0.59
C GLY A 122 -21.02 9.81 1.48
N ASN A 123 -21.02 9.60 2.80
CA ASN A 123 -20.20 10.38 3.71
C ASN A 123 -18.76 9.86 3.64
N PHE A 124 -17.86 10.63 3.03
CA PHE A 124 -16.41 10.42 3.10
C PHE A 124 -15.93 10.75 4.53
N GLN A 125 -16.06 9.79 5.45
CA GLN A 125 -15.82 10.02 6.88
C GLN A 125 -14.34 10.02 7.26
N TYR A 126 -13.46 9.51 6.38
CA TYR A 126 -12.07 9.28 6.74
C TYR A 126 -11.12 10.23 5.99
N PRO A 127 -10.83 11.42 6.54
CA PRO A 127 -9.97 12.39 5.88
C PRO A 127 -8.57 11.82 5.65
N CYS A 128 -8.01 12.09 4.47
CA CYS A 128 -6.69 11.64 4.10
C CYS A 128 -5.64 12.73 4.34
N PHE A 129 -4.58 12.36 5.09
CA PHE A 129 -3.46 13.24 5.42
C PHE A 129 -2.15 12.81 4.77
N CYS A 130 -2.21 12.07 3.65
CA CYS A 130 -1.01 11.59 2.96
C CYS A 130 -0.20 12.70 2.28
N LYS A 131 -0.82 13.86 2.00
CA LYS A 131 -0.22 15.06 1.38
C LYS A 131 0.44 14.82 0.02
N ASN A 132 0.16 13.69 -0.63
CA ASN A 132 0.66 13.42 -1.96
C ASN A 132 -0.05 14.28 -3.02
N LEU A 133 0.63 14.47 -4.15
CA LEU A 133 0.18 15.33 -5.24
C LEU A 133 -1.20 14.95 -5.79
N PHE A 134 -1.54 13.66 -5.76
CA PHE A 134 -2.82 13.11 -6.22
C PHE A 134 -3.63 12.53 -5.04
N CYS A 135 -3.63 13.24 -3.91
CA CYS A 135 -4.46 12.89 -2.76
C CYS A 135 -5.95 13.00 -3.11
N ARG A 136 -6.74 11.97 -2.77
CA ARG A 136 -8.20 11.96 -2.92
C ARG A 136 -8.93 12.84 -1.90
N GLY A 137 -8.22 13.37 -0.90
CA GLY A 137 -8.80 14.05 0.27
C GLY A 137 -9.44 13.09 1.29
N THR A 138 -9.66 11.83 0.92
CA THR A 138 -10.27 10.78 1.75
C THR A 138 -9.53 9.44 1.59
N MET A 139 -9.59 8.60 2.62
CA MET A 139 -9.10 7.21 2.58
C MET A 139 -10.11 6.25 1.97
N ASN A 140 -11.36 6.68 1.77
CA ASN A 140 -12.38 5.87 1.12
C ASN A 140 -12.11 5.70 -0.40
N VAL A 141 -12.52 4.57 -0.97
CA VAL A 141 -12.42 4.27 -2.41
C VAL A 141 -13.75 4.38 -3.14
N SER A 142 -13.74 4.53 -4.47
CA SER A 142 -14.96 4.43 -5.28
C SER A 142 -15.54 3.02 -5.25
N GLN A 143 -16.85 2.90 -5.44
CA GLN A 143 -17.54 1.61 -5.57
C GLN A 143 -16.92 0.73 -6.67
N GLU A 144 -16.49 1.32 -7.80
CA GLU A 144 -15.78 0.58 -8.86
C GLU A 144 -14.49 -0.08 -8.35
N LYS A 145 -13.73 0.64 -7.51
CA LYS A 145 -12.47 0.15 -6.96
C LYS A 145 -12.70 -0.91 -5.89
N GLU A 146 -13.74 -0.75 -5.08
CA GLU A 146 -14.24 -1.77 -4.14
C GLU A 146 -14.62 -3.07 -4.87
N GLU A 147 -15.41 -3.00 -5.94
CA GLU A 147 -15.77 -4.18 -6.72
C GLU A 147 -14.56 -4.89 -7.34
N LYS A 148 -13.58 -4.12 -7.85
CA LYS A 148 -12.32 -4.69 -8.37
C LYS A 148 -11.58 -5.46 -7.27
N TRP A 149 -11.50 -4.89 -6.06
CA TRP A 149 -10.86 -5.55 -4.92
C TRP A 149 -11.60 -6.81 -4.49
N TYR A 150 -12.94 -6.77 -4.37
CA TYR A 150 -13.76 -7.93 -4.01
C TYR A 150 -13.57 -9.09 -5.00
N ARG A 151 -13.59 -8.80 -6.31
CA ARG A 151 -13.32 -9.82 -7.34
C ARG A 151 -11.91 -10.39 -7.22
N PHE A 152 -10.93 -9.56 -6.88
CA PHE A 152 -9.56 -10.00 -6.68
C PHE A 152 -9.42 -10.94 -5.47
N SER A 153 -9.94 -10.55 -4.30
CA SER A 153 -9.84 -11.33 -3.07
C SER A 153 -10.63 -12.65 -3.14
N HIS A 154 -11.81 -12.66 -3.77
CA HIS A 154 -12.71 -13.82 -3.78
C HIS A 154 -12.65 -14.71 -5.05
N LYS A 155 -12.38 -14.14 -6.23
CA LYS A 155 -12.36 -14.90 -7.51
C LYS A 155 -10.95 -15.06 -8.10
N GLY A 156 -10.03 -14.16 -7.80
CA GLY A 156 -8.66 -14.16 -8.33
C GLY A 156 -7.65 -14.95 -7.50
N SER A 157 -7.93 -15.16 -6.22
CA SER A 157 -7.05 -15.93 -5.34
C SER A 157 -7.36 -17.43 -5.42
N LYS A 158 -6.36 -18.27 -5.71
CA LYS A 158 -6.48 -19.74 -5.62
C LYS A 158 -6.59 -20.24 -4.17
N VAL A 159 -6.61 -19.32 -3.21
CA VAL A 159 -6.59 -19.61 -1.79
C VAL A 159 -8.03 -19.55 -1.29
N ASN A 160 -8.53 -20.67 -0.76
CA ASN A 160 -9.87 -20.70 -0.17
C ASN A 160 -9.84 -20.00 1.21
N PHE A 161 -10.24 -18.72 1.23
CA PHE A 161 -10.36 -17.91 2.45
C PHE A 161 -11.66 -18.14 3.24
N ASN A 162 -12.56 -19.02 2.79
CA ASN A 162 -13.85 -19.24 3.47
C ASN A 162 -13.70 -20.06 4.77
N SER A 163 -12.53 -20.68 4.99
CA SER A 163 -12.21 -21.38 6.22
C SER A 163 -11.29 -20.54 7.10
N LEU A 164 -11.70 -20.37 8.37
CA LEU A 164 -10.87 -19.70 9.37
C LEU A 164 -9.71 -20.63 9.76
N GLU A 165 -8.50 -20.08 9.81
CA GLU A 165 -7.31 -20.80 10.29
C GLU A 165 -7.33 -20.99 11.81
N VAL A 166 -7.90 -20.03 12.54
CA VAL A 166 -7.99 -20.01 14.00
C VAL A 166 -9.37 -19.55 14.46
N ALA A 167 -9.72 -19.82 15.73
CA ALA A 167 -10.98 -19.38 16.29
C ALA A 167 -11.01 -17.84 16.48
N PHE A 168 -12.21 -17.26 16.50
CA PHE A 168 -12.37 -15.87 16.93
C PHE A 168 -11.77 -15.67 18.33
N GLY A 169 -11.12 -14.53 18.54
CA GLY A 169 -10.39 -14.26 19.77
C GLY A 169 -8.94 -14.76 19.79
N GLN A 170 -8.55 -15.65 18.88
CA GLN A 170 -7.18 -16.14 18.76
C GLN A 170 -6.38 -15.34 17.72
N ALA A 171 -5.06 -15.29 17.91
CA ALA A 171 -4.15 -14.66 16.97
C ALA A 171 -3.82 -15.60 15.81
N LEU A 172 -3.74 -15.04 14.60
CA LEU A 172 -3.16 -15.75 13.45
C LEU A 172 -1.66 -15.90 13.69
N GLU A 173 -1.19 -17.15 13.75
CA GLU A 173 0.22 -17.47 13.91
C GLU A 173 1.02 -17.14 12.64
N PRO A 174 2.28 -16.68 12.75
CA PRO A 174 3.12 -16.42 11.59
C PRO A 174 3.30 -17.65 10.68
N LEU A 175 3.50 -17.41 9.39
CA LEU A 175 3.91 -18.47 8.47
C LEU A 175 5.27 -19.03 8.88
N LYS A 176 5.43 -20.36 8.74
CA LYS A 176 6.71 -21.05 8.98
C LYS A 176 7.86 -20.47 8.16
N LYS A 177 7.56 -19.96 6.96
CA LYS A 177 8.54 -19.35 6.06
C LYS A 177 7.89 -18.32 5.14
N TYR A 178 8.47 -17.13 5.12
CA TYR A 178 8.09 -16.07 4.19
C TYR A 178 9.05 -16.05 2.98
N PRO A 179 8.56 -15.85 1.76
CA PRO A 179 9.43 -15.50 0.64
C PRO A 179 10.08 -14.14 0.90
N LYS A 180 11.34 -13.97 0.50
CA LYS A 180 12.01 -12.65 0.61
C LYS A 180 11.46 -11.65 -0.39
N PHE A 181 11.03 -12.16 -1.55
CA PHE A 181 10.63 -11.38 -2.70
C PHE A 181 9.44 -12.02 -3.38
N MET A 182 8.46 -11.22 -3.77
CA MET A 182 7.38 -11.62 -4.65
C MET A 182 7.22 -10.59 -5.76
N LYS A 183 7.09 -11.09 -6.99
CA LYS A 183 6.83 -10.22 -8.13
C LYS A 183 5.40 -9.72 -8.02
N ASP A 184 5.21 -8.39 -7.98
CA ASP A 184 3.87 -7.80 -8.10
C ASP A 184 3.20 -8.33 -9.38
N SER A 185 2.10 -9.06 -9.17
CA SER A 185 1.34 -9.77 -10.19
C SER A 185 -0.03 -9.14 -10.43
N PHE A 186 -0.38 -8.09 -9.68
CA PHE A 186 -1.78 -7.70 -9.45
C PHE A 186 -2.16 -6.37 -10.09
N GLY A 187 -1.23 -5.74 -10.82
CA GLY A 187 -1.53 -4.54 -11.59
C GLY A 187 -1.78 -3.30 -10.73
N TYR A 188 -1.36 -3.31 -9.46
CA TYR A 188 -1.44 -2.15 -8.56
C TYR A 188 -0.97 -0.86 -9.26
N PRO A 189 -1.59 0.30 -9.01
CA PRO A 189 -0.97 1.56 -9.40
C PRO A 189 0.48 1.62 -8.90
N VAL A 190 1.42 1.99 -9.76
CA VAL A 190 2.81 2.22 -9.34
C VAL A 190 3.07 3.71 -9.38
N PHE A 191 3.65 4.23 -8.30
CA PHE A 191 4.05 5.63 -8.19
C PHE A 191 5.54 5.72 -7.84
N ALA A 192 6.26 6.56 -8.55
CA ALA A 192 7.64 6.89 -8.27
C ALA A 192 7.77 7.69 -6.96
N SER A 193 8.96 7.66 -6.40
CA SER A 193 9.38 8.56 -5.32
C SER A 193 9.53 9.97 -5.87
N LEU A 194 8.84 10.93 -5.27
CA LEU A 194 8.95 12.34 -5.65
C LEU A 194 10.18 13.01 -5.02
N ILE A 195 10.78 12.42 -3.98
CA ILE A 195 11.96 12.97 -3.30
C ILE A 195 13.29 12.66 -4.01
N LYS A 196 13.25 11.90 -5.11
CA LYS A 196 14.44 11.54 -5.89
C LYS A 196 14.37 12.21 -7.24
N GLU A 197 15.54 12.68 -7.68
CA GLU A 197 15.73 13.23 -9.03
C GLU A 197 15.11 12.31 -10.09
N PRO A 198 14.39 12.84 -11.09
CA PRO A 198 13.88 12.01 -12.19
C PRO A 198 15.01 11.39 -13.02
N ILE A 199 14.69 10.30 -13.72
CA ILE A 199 15.55 9.73 -14.76
C ILE A 199 15.17 10.36 -16.09
N ILE A 200 16.15 10.94 -16.77
CA ILE A 200 15.97 11.48 -18.12
C ILE A 200 15.69 10.33 -19.09
N VAL A 201 14.66 10.49 -19.89
CA VAL A 201 14.27 9.59 -20.98
C VAL A 201 14.50 10.32 -22.29
N SER A 202 15.49 9.88 -23.05
CA SER A 202 15.94 10.50 -24.32
C SER A 202 15.32 9.85 -25.56
N ASP A 203 14.39 8.92 -25.39
CA ASP A 203 13.73 8.20 -26.46
C ASP A 203 13.05 9.15 -27.46
N SER A 204 13.10 8.82 -28.74
CA SER A 204 12.44 9.56 -29.82
C SER A 204 10.93 9.27 -29.89
N ARG A 205 10.47 8.19 -29.26
CA ARG A 205 9.08 7.76 -29.17
C ARG A 205 8.76 7.36 -27.73
N LEU A 206 7.52 7.54 -27.30
CA LEU A 206 7.08 7.13 -25.97
C LEU A 206 7.18 5.59 -25.85
N PRO A 207 7.96 5.05 -24.90
CA PRO A 207 8.02 3.61 -24.66
C PRO A 207 6.65 3.05 -24.26
N SER A 208 6.45 1.73 -24.43
CA SER A 208 5.20 1.11 -24.01
C SER A 208 4.97 1.24 -22.50
N ILE A 209 3.71 1.24 -22.08
CA ILE A 209 3.32 1.31 -20.65
C ILE A 209 4.05 0.24 -19.83
N LYS A 210 4.20 -0.98 -20.36
CA LYS A 210 4.94 -2.07 -19.71
C LYS A 210 6.39 -1.70 -19.42
N VAL A 211 7.08 -1.09 -20.40
CA VAL A 211 8.48 -0.65 -20.24
C VAL A 211 8.58 0.48 -19.21
N LEU A 212 7.69 1.47 -19.31
CA LEU A 212 7.65 2.60 -18.37
C LEU A 212 7.39 2.13 -16.93
N ARG A 213 6.43 1.21 -16.76
CA ARG A 213 6.07 0.61 -15.47
C ARG A 213 7.26 -0.12 -14.86
N GLU A 214 7.93 -1.00 -15.60
CA GLU A 214 9.10 -1.71 -15.08
C GLU A 214 10.24 -0.75 -14.71
N LYS A 215 10.43 0.33 -15.48
CA LYS A 215 11.44 1.35 -15.17
C LYS A 215 11.12 2.07 -13.86
N ILE A 216 9.88 2.47 -13.62
CA ILE A 216 9.45 3.06 -12.34
C ILE A 216 9.60 2.04 -11.20
N LYS A 217 9.14 0.80 -11.39
CA LYS A 217 9.24 -0.26 -10.37
C LYS A 217 10.69 -0.48 -9.94
N ASN A 218 11.59 -0.70 -10.90
CA ASN A 218 12.97 -1.09 -10.61
C ASN A 218 13.83 0.08 -10.10
N THR A 219 13.56 1.29 -10.58
CA THR A 219 14.36 2.47 -10.20
C THR A 219 13.75 3.25 -9.05
N GLY A 220 12.45 3.14 -8.82
CA GLY A 220 11.69 3.94 -7.86
C GLY A 220 11.59 5.43 -8.23
N ARG A 221 12.05 5.84 -9.42
CA ARG A 221 12.21 7.25 -9.79
C ARG A 221 11.24 7.64 -10.89
N CYS A 222 10.89 8.93 -10.91
CA CYS A 222 10.09 9.50 -11.99
C CYS A 222 10.85 9.45 -13.31
N LEU A 223 10.14 9.50 -14.43
CA LEU A 223 10.70 9.50 -15.77
C LEU A 223 10.45 10.85 -16.43
N TYR A 224 11.50 11.63 -16.64
CA TYR A 224 11.42 12.96 -17.25
C TYR A 224 11.66 12.87 -18.75
N PHE A 225 10.76 13.49 -19.53
CA PHE A 225 10.80 13.57 -20.98
C PHE A 225 11.09 15.02 -21.40
N PRO A 226 12.35 15.41 -21.63
CA PRO A 226 12.72 16.82 -21.83
C PRO A 226 12.08 17.46 -23.05
N LYS A 227 11.84 16.69 -24.12
CA LYS A 227 11.26 17.19 -25.37
C LYS A 227 9.84 17.73 -25.23
N ILE A 228 9.12 17.31 -24.20
CA ILE A 228 7.75 17.75 -23.92
C ILE A 228 7.64 18.45 -22.55
N ASP A 229 8.73 18.51 -21.79
CA ASP A 229 8.78 19.02 -20.41
C ASP A 229 7.82 18.32 -19.41
N TYR A 230 7.56 17.03 -19.59
CA TYR A 230 6.72 16.25 -18.66
C TYR A 230 7.50 15.22 -17.88
N CYS A 231 7.12 15.07 -16.62
CA CYS A 231 7.62 14.05 -15.72
C CYS A 231 6.51 13.04 -15.44
N LEU A 232 6.70 11.81 -15.90
CA LEU A 232 5.85 10.67 -15.56
C LEU A 232 6.25 10.16 -14.18
N PHE A 233 5.31 10.15 -13.24
CA PHE A 233 5.57 9.69 -11.88
C PHE A 233 4.60 8.59 -11.43
N GLY A 234 3.59 8.23 -12.23
CA GLY A 234 2.70 7.14 -11.88
C GLY A 234 2.07 6.44 -13.08
N ILE A 235 1.60 5.21 -12.86
CA ILE A 235 0.83 4.43 -13.84
C ILE A 235 -0.25 3.66 -13.09
N ALA A 236 -1.52 3.86 -13.46
CA ALA A 236 -2.70 3.19 -12.90
C ALA A 236 -3.66 2.81 -14.04
N ASP A 237 -4.20 1.58 -14.07
CA ASP A 237 -5.19 1.13 -15.07
C ASP A 237 -4.83 1.48 -16.54
N ASN A 238 -3.57 1.27 -16.93
CA ASN A 238 -3.00 1.66 -18.24
C ASN A 238 -3.02 3.17 -18.55
N THR A 239 -3.35 4.01 -17.59
CA THR A 239 -3.24 5.46 -17.65
C THR A 239 -1.86 5.91 -17.14
N LEU A 240 -1.21 6.78 -17.90
CA LEU A 240 0.01 7.46 -17.50
C LEU A 240 -0.34 8.67 -16.63
N ILE A 241 0.33 8.81 -15.49
CA ILE A 241 0.13 9.92 -14.56
C ILE A 241 1.39 10.78 -14.54
N SER A 242 1.26 11.97 -15.11
CA SER A 242 2.38 12.88 -15.36
C SER A 242 2.03 14.32 -14.99
N THR A 243 3.06 15.15 -14.87
CA THR A 243 2.93 16.58 -14.60
C THR A 243 4.09 17.32 -15.26
N PRO A 244 3.94 18.61 -15.63
CA PRO A 244 5.07 19.41 -16.08
C PRO A 244 6.22 19.41 -15.05
N MET A 245 7.46 19.35 -15.52
CA MET A 245 8.63 19.31 -14.62
C MET A 245 8.71 20.56 -13.73
N SER A 246 8.33 21.71 -14.26
CA SER A 246 8.23 22.98 -13.53
C SER A 246 7.26 22.93 -12.35
N TYR A 247 6.17 22.17 -12.48
CA TYR A 247 5.20 21.99 -11.40
C TYR A 247 5.72 21.01 -10.36
N LEU A 248 6.34 19.90 -10.78
CA LEU A 248 6.89 18.91 -9.86
C LEU A 248 7.96 19.49 -8.92
N LYS A 249 8.82 20.39 -9.42
CA LYS A 249 9.85 21.08 -8.62
C LYS A 249 9.30 21.88 -7.43
N LYS A 250 8.01 22.16 -7.38
CA LYS A 250 7.37 22.81 -6.21
C LYS A 250 7.10 21.85 -5.05
N PHE A 251 7.23 20.55 -5.29
CA PHE A 251 6.94 19.46 -4.35
C PHE A 251 8.17 18.63 -3.94
N ILE A 252 9.32 18.87 -4.59
CA ILE A 252 10.63 18.29 -4.24
C ILE A 252 11.32 19.26 -3.29
#